data_AF-A0A7Y3A3C3-F1
#
_entry.id   AF-A0A7Y3A3C3-F1
#
_cell.length_a   1.000
_cell.length_b   1.000
_cell.length_c   1.000
_cell.angle_alpha   90.00
_cell.angle_beta   90.00
_cell.angle_gamma   90.00
#
_symmetry.space_group_name_H-M   'P 1'
#
loop_
_entity.id
_entity.type
_entity.pdbx_description
1 polymer ?
#
loop_
_entity_poly.entity_id
_entity_poly.type
_entity_poly.pdbx_seq_one_letter_code
_entity_poly.pdbx_strand_id
1 'polypeptide(L)'
;YNVADITEPITANTDCDGDGVLDVTEIGVGTDPNDSCDYNVVDITEPITSGVDCDGDGVLDSTEVAVGTDPTDPCDYNVVDITEPITATVDCDGDGVLDVTEVGSGTDPNDPCDYNVADITEPITAGIDCDGDGVLDVTEVGNGTDPSDPCDYNVSDITEPITAGVDCDGDGVLDEIEVFDGTDPFDPCSYDPNSITEPVTTTADCTAAIELTKIADTFGTDVGDIIYYTIYVENTGNVTLTDVSLVDTFMDINGNPLTLTTGPSFDSADLGSIEGTLIPGEIATYSATFIITQDAVTQGGVSNSVLGMGVGPNFDVVDDVSDDGDDFDGNTEDDPTVTDLGCLLIFNEFSPNGDGVNDTLVINCIENYPENTLEIYNRWGNIVYEKRGYFNEFDGISNGRSVLNVGEMLPVGTYYYVLDLADGQEPKVGWIYINR
;
A
#
# COMPACT_ATOMS: atom_id res chain seq x y z
N TYR A 1 -69.36 -27.90 9.79
CA TYR A 1 -69.99 -29.09 10.43
C TYR A 1 -68.93 -29.80 11.27
N ASN A 2 -69.25 -30.50 12.37
CA ASN A 2 -68.20 -31.26 13.08
C ASN A 2 -67.94 -32.59 12.35
N VAL A 3 -66.78 -32.72 11.70
CA VAL A 3 -66.38 -33.91 10.90
C VAL A 3 -66.47 -35.22 11.73
N ALA A 4 -66.36 -35.12 13.06
CA ALA A 4 -66.46 -36.26 13.98
C ALA A 4 -67.87 -36.87 14.12
N ASP A 5 -68.94 -36.21 13.64
CA ASP A 5 -70.34 -36.63 13.81
C ASP A 5 -70.97 -37.22 12.53
N ILE A 6 -70.19 -37.49 11.48
CA ILE A 6 -70.70 -38.02 10.20
C ILE A 6 -71.00 -39.52 10.31
N THR A 7 -72.28 -39.89 10.39
CA THR A 7 -72.73 -41.30 10.46
C THR A 7 -73.44 -41.81 9.18
N GLU A 8 -73.58 -40.97 8.15
CA GLU A 8 -74.21 -41.29 6.86
C GLU A 8 -73.39 -40.67 5.70
N PRO A 9 -73.35 -41.28 4.50
CA PRO A 9 -72.58 -40.74 3.38
C PRO A 9 -73.16 -39.39 2.91
N ILE A 10 -72.33 -38.34 2.94
CA ILE A 10 -72.65 -37.02 2.40
C ILE A 10 -72.67 -37.13 0.87
N THR A 11 -73.76 -36.65 0.28
CA THR A 11 -74.04 -36.71 -1.17
C THR A 11 -74.30 -35.31 -1.75
N ALA A 12 -73.96 -34.26 -0.99
CA ALA A 12 -74.13 -32.89 -1.41
C ALA A 12 -73.01 -32.53 -2.39
N ASN A 13 -73.37 -32.32 -3.67
CA ASN A 13 -72.54 -31.60 -4.63
C ASN A 13 -72.78 -30.11 -4.38
N THR A 14 -72.31 -29.62 -3.24
CA THR A 14 -72.39 -28.22 -2.85
C THR A 14 -71.00 -27.83 -2.39
N ASP A 15 -70.67 -26.59 -2.65
CA ASP A 15 -69.50 -25.86 -2.16
C ASP A 15 -70.10 -24.83 -1.18
N CYS A 16 -69.91 -25.06 0.12
CA CYS A 16 -70.61 -24.33 1.18
C CYS A 16 -69.92 -23.02 1.60
N ASP A 17 -68.60 -22.96 1.49
CA ASP A 17 -67.77 -21.80 1.83
C ASP A 17 -67.31 -21.01 0.60
N GLY A 18 -67.49 -21.56 -0.60
CA GLY A 18 -67.30 -20.89 -1.87
C GLY A 18 -65.86 -20.92 -2.37
N ASP A 19 -65.04 -21.88 -1.94
CA ASP A 19 -63.63 -22.05 -2.31
C ASP A 19 -63.42 -22.72 -3.69
N GLY A 20 -64.50 -23.11 -4.37
CA GLY A 20 -64.46 -23.78 -5.67
C GLY A 20 -64.22 -25.30 -5.59
N VAL A 21 -64.09 -25.87 -4.38
CA VAL A 21 -64.02 -27.30 -4.09
C VAL A 21 -65.37 -27.76 -3.53
N LEU A 22 -65.79 -28.99 -3.88
CA LEU A 22 -67.06 -29.52 -3.37
C LEU A 22 -66.84 -30.14 -1.98
N ASP A 23 -67.79 -29.95 -1.05
CA ASP A 23 -67.74 -30.51 0.32
C ASP A 23 -67.40 -32.02 0.34
N VAL A 24 -67.89 -32.78 -0.65
CA VAL A 24 -67.64 -34.23 -0.77
C VAL A 24 -66.19 -34.56 -1.13
N THR A 25 -65.54 -33.69 -1.91
CA THR A 25 -64.13 -33.80 -2.30
C THR A 25 -63.25 -33.47 -1.11
N GLU A 26 -63.51 -32.35 -0.43
CA GLU A 26 -62.79 -31.90 0.76
C GLU A 26 -62.79 -32.92 1.89
N ILE A 27 -63.95 -33.47 2.24
CA ILE A 27 -64.06 -34.56 3.23
C ILE A 27 -63.26 -35.80 2.78
N GLY A 28 -63.16 -36.02 1.47
CA GLY A 28 -62.41 -37.11 0.87
C GLY A 28 -60.89 -36.94 0.97
N VAL A 29 -60.39 -35.71 0.96
CA VAL A 29 -58.96 -35.36 1.02
C VAL A 29 -58.51 -34.85 2.40
N GLY A 30 -59.45 -34.55 3.29
CA GLY A 30 -59.22 -34.20 4.69
C GLY A 30 -59.20 -32.70 5.00
N THR A 31 -59.72 -31.85 4.13
CA THR A 31 -59.86 -30.39 4.35
C THR A 31 -61.27 -30.04 4.91
N ASP A 32 -61.48 -28.84 5.48
CA ASP A 32 -62.74 -28.41 6.14
C ASP A 32 -63.72 -27.68 5.20
N PRO A 33 -64.89 -28.28 4.90
CA PRO A 33 -65.93 -27.69 4.02
C PRO A 33 -66.66 -26.44 4.50
N ASN A 34 -66.09 -25.72 5.46
CA ASN A 34 -66.65 -24.47 5.98
C ASN A 34 -65.56 -23.42 6.19
N ASP A 35 -64.33 -23.71 5.77
CA ASP A 35 -63.18 -22.84 5.88
C ASP A 35 -62.65 -22.63 4.46
N SER A 36 -62.97 -21.47 3.89
CA SER A 36 -62.65 -21.14 2.51
C SER A 36 -61.15 -21.07 2.21
N CYS A 37 -60.29 -21.23 3.22
CA CYS A 37 -58.83 -21.30 3.08
C CYS A 37 -58.24 -22.66 3.44
N ASP A 38 -59.06 -23.67 3.73
CA ASP A 38 -58.63 -25.05 3.93
C ASP A 38 -59.05 -25.88 2.71
N TYR A 39 -58.27 -25.84 1.64
CA TYR A 39 -58.51 -26.63 0.42
C TYR A 39 -57.21 -26.97 -0.31
N ASN A 40 -57.28 -27.89 -1.28
CA ASN A 40 -56.15 -28.14 -2.19
C ASN A 40 -56.44 -27.48 -3.54
N VAL A 41 -55.53 -26.64 -4.02
CA VAL A 41 -55.66 -25.91 -5.30
C VAL A 41 -55.96 -26.83 -6.49
N VAL A 42 -55.43 -28.06 -6.49
CA VAL A 42 -55.65 -29.05 -7.55
C VAL A 42 -57.07 -29.62 -7.61
N ASP A 43 -57.84 -29.46 -6.53
CA ASP A 43 -59.20 -30.01 -6.38
C ASP A 43 -60.29 -28.98 -6.76
N ILE A 44 -59.91 -27.75 -7.12
CA ILE A 44 -60.83 -26.71 -7.59
C ILE A 44 -61.49 -27.14 -8.90
N THR A 45 -62.82 -27.19 -8.88
CA THR A 45 -63.64 -27.61 -10.04
C THR A 45 -64.79 -26.67 -10.34
N GLU A 46 -65.13 -25.78 -9.40
CA GLU A 46 -66.16 -24.75 -9.52
C GLU A 46 -65.54 -23.35 -9.40
N PRO A 47 -66.25 -22.28 -9.83
CA PRO A 47 -65.76 -20.91 -9.65
C PRO A 47 -65.72 -20.53 -8.16
N ILE A 48 -64.61 -19.95 -7.71
CA ILE A 48 -64.47 -19.38 -6.37
C ILE A 48 -65.41 -18.18 -6.19
N THR A 49 -66.14 -18.15 -5.06
CA THR A 49 -67.10 -17.09 -4.69
C THR A 49 -66.98 -16.58 -3.25
N SER A 50 -66.06 -17.16 -2.46
CA SER A 50 -65.74 -16.78 -1.08
C SER A 50 -65.32 -15.30 -0.94
N GLY A 51 -64.58 -14.79 -1.94
CA GLY A 51 -64.07 -13.41 -1.94
C GLY A 51 -63.05 -13.17 -0.83
N VAL A 52 -62.28 -14.22 -0.50
CA VAL A 52 -61.18 -14.18 0.45
C VAL A 52 -59.85 -14.10 -0.30
N ASP A 53 -58.83 -13.76 0.47
CA ASP A 53 -57.41 -13.77 0.16
C ASP A 53 -56.81 -14.66 1.27
N CYS A 54 -56.44 -15.89 0.92
CA CYS A 54 -56.12 -16.92 1.90
C CYS A 54 -54.68 -16.92 2.38
N ASP A 55 -53.73 -16.52 1.55
CA ASP A 55 -52.32 -16.41 1.91
C ASP A 55 -51.90 -15.00 2.34
N GLY A 56 -52.74 -14.00 2.09
CA GLY A 56 -52.60 -12.63 2.55
C GLY A 56 -51.73 -11.76 1.65
N ASP A 57 -51.54 -12.11 0.39
CA ASP A 57 -50.75 -11.37 -0.62
C ASP A 57 -51.48 -10.12 -1.18
N GLY A 58 -52.74 -9.91 -0.81
CA GLY A 58 -53.58 -8.80 -1.28
C GLY A 58 -54.31 -9.06 -2.61
N VAL A 59 -54.18 -10.25 -3.18
CA VAL A 59 -54.92 -10.75 -4.34
C VAL A 59 -56.00 -11.74 -3.85
N LEU A 60 -57.18 -11.71 -4.47
CA LEU A 60 -58.24 -12.65 -4.12
C LEU A 60 -58.00 -13.99 -4.80
N ASP A 61 -58.26 -15.12 -4.13
CA ASP A 61 -58.06 -16.46 -4.69
C ASP A 61 -58.76 -16.63 -6.05
N SER A 62 -59.94 -16.02 -6.18
CA SER A 62 -60.72 -16.05 -7.43
C SER A 62 -60.04 -15.35 -8.61
N THR A 63 -59.22 -14.33 -8.34
CA THR A 63 -58.41 -13.61 -9.31
C THR A 63 -57.19 -14.45 -9.67
N GLU A 64 -56.49 -14.98 -8.67
CA GLU A 64 -55.29 -15.80 -8.85
C GLU A 64 -55.54 -17.05 -9.69
N VAL A 65 -56.58 -17.82 -9.36
CA VAL A 65 -56.98 -18.99 -10.17
C VAL A 65 -57.33 -18.59 -11.61
N ALA A 66 -57.86 -17.37 -11.82
CA ALA A 66 -58.19 -16.88 -13.15
C ALA A 66 -56.95 -16.48 -13.97
N VAL A 67 -55.89 -16.00 -13.32
CA VAL A 67 -54.62 -15.61 -13.96
C VAL A 67 -53.54 -16.70 -13.93
N GLY A 68 -53.76 -17.75 -13.15
CA GLY A 68 -52.93 -18.96 -13.08
C GLY A 68 -51.84 -18.92 -12.01
N THR A 69 -51.99 -18.11 -10.97
CA THR A 69 -51.13 -18.08 -9.78
C THR A 69 -51.72 -18.94 -8.64
N ASP A 70 -50.98 -19.19 -7.55
CA ASP A 70 -51.34 -20.14 -6.48
C ASP A 70 -51.90 -19.42 -5.24
N PRO A 71 -53.21 -19.54 -4.94
CA PRO A 71 -53.87 -18.83 -3.82
C PRO A 71 -53.46 -19.21 -2.39
N THR A 72 -52.45 -20.07 -2.27
CA THR A 72 -51.95 -20.56 -1.00
C THR A 72 -50.45 -20.28 -0.82
N ASP A 73 -49.82 -19.65 -1.81
CA ASP A 73 -48.42 -19.26 -1.80
C ASP A 73 -48.33 -17.73 -1.89
N PRO A 74 -48.02 -17.04 -0.77
CA PRO A 74 -48.03 -15.58 -0.72
C PRO A 74 -46.95 -14.91 -1.60
N CYS A 75 -46.13 -15.69 -2.31
CA CYS A 75 -45.14 -15.23 -3.27
C CYS A 75 -45.44 -15.66 -4.73
N ASP A 76 -46.56 -16.32 -4.99
CA ASP A 76 -47.02 -16.63 -6.35
C ASP A 76 -48.23 -15.75 -6.68
N TYR A 77 -47.98 -14.51 -7.10
CA TYR A 77 -49.03 -13.57 -7.48
C TYR A 77 -48.56 -12.54 -8.51
N ASN A 78 -49.51 -11.79 -9.09
CA ASN A 78 -49.18 -10.64 -9.93
C ASN A 78 -49.41 -9.34 -9.17
N VAL A 79 -48.36 -8.52 -9.02
CA VAL A 79 -48.43 -7.21 -8.31
C VAL A 79 -49.54 -6.30 -8.83
N VAL A 80 -49.84 -6.34 -10.14
CA VAL A 80 -50.90 -5.53 -10.76
C VAL A 80 -52.33 -5.92 -10.35
N ASP A 81 -52.50 -7.12 -9.79
CA ASP A 81 -53.78 -7.68 -9.37
C ASP A 81 -54.09 -7.47 -7.88
N ILE A 82 -53.16 -6.86 -7.12
CA ILE A 82 -53.36 -6.47 -5.73
C ILE A 82 -54.55 -5.51 -5.64
N THR A 83 -55.55 -5.90 -4.86
CA THR A 83 -56.75 -5.10 -4.62
C THR A 83 -57.14 -4.99 -3.14
N GLU A 84 -56.64 -5.91 -2.32
CA GLU A 84 -56.81 -5.95 -0.88
C GLU A 84 -55.51 -5.57 -0.15
N PRO A 85 -55.55 -5.21 1.15
CA PRO A 85 -54.34 -4.95 1.91
C PRO A 85 -53.53 -6.23 2.14
N ILE A 86 -52.23 -6.20 1.82
CA ILE A 86 -51.30 -7.29 2.15
C ILE A 86 -51.25 -7.50 3.67
N THR A 87 -51.41 -8.75 4.09
CA THR A 87 -51.30 -9.18 5.49
C THR A 87 -50.24 -10.24 5.73
N ALA A 88 -49.73 -10.87 4.66
CA ALA A 88 -48.55 -11.71 4.70
C ALA A 88 -47.33 -10.90 5.16
N THR A 89 -46.44 -11.55 5.92
CA THR A 89 -45.16 -10.97 6.35
C THR A 89 -44.05 -11.78 5.71
N VAL A 90 -43.96 -11.64 4.39
CA VAL A 90 -42.98 -12.29 3.52
C VAL A 90 -42.16 -11.22 2.80
N ASP A 91 -41.02 -11.65 2.31
CA ASP A 91 -40.10 -10.96 1.42
C ASP A 91 -39.90 -11.95 0.27
N CYS A 92 -40.61 -11.72 -0.83
CA CYS A 92 -40.76 -12.72 -1.89
C CYS A 92 -39.60 -12.75 -2.88
N ASP A 93 -38.95 -11.62 -3.13
CA ASP A 93 -37.80 -11.52 -4.02
C ASP A 93 -36.44 -11.58 -3.30
N GLY A 94 -36.43 -11.43 -1.97
CA GLY A 94 -35.28 -11.58 -1.11
C GLY A 94 -34.44 -10.32 -0.96
N ASP A 95 -34.95 -9.14 -1.28
CA ASP A 95 -34.27 -7.84 -1.17
C ASP A 95 -34.16 -7.30 0.28
N GLY A 96 -34.73 -8.02 1.26
CA GLY A 96 -34.74 -7.64 2.67
C GLY A 96 -35.83 -6.63 3.06
N VAL A 97 -36.69 -6.24 2.13
CA VAL A 97 -37.90 -5.45 2.34
C VAL A 97 -39.10 -6.40 2.31
N LEU A 98 -40.11 -6.13 3.15
CA LEU A 98 -41.33 -6.94 3.13
C LEU A 98 -42.28 -6.41 2.05
N ASP A 99 -43.00 -7.30 1.35
CA ASP A 99 -43.96 -6.95 0.29
C ASP A 99 -44.96 -5.86 0.72
N VAL A 100 -45.46 -5.95 1.96
CA VAL A 100 -46.39 -4.96 2.54
C VAL A 100 -45.78 -3.56 2.65
N THR A 101 -44.47 -3.47 2.86
CA THR A 101 -43.70 -2.23 2.93
C THR A 101 -43.47 -1.66 1.54
N GLU A 102 -43.08 -2.51 0.60
CA GLU A 102 -42.82 -2.13 -0.79
C GLU A 102 -44.05 -1.57 -1.49
N VAL A 103 -45.20 -2.25 -1.39
CA VAL A 103 -46.48 -1.72 -1.90
C VAL A 103 -46.83 -0.38 -1.24
N GLY A 104 -46.47 -0.20 0.03
CA GLY A 104 -46.63 1.06 0.75
C GLY A 104 -45.72 2.18 0.26
N SER A 105 -44.50 1.84 -0.15
CA SER A 105 -43.46 2.75 -0.65
C SER A 105 -43.51 2.96 -2.16
N GLY A 106 -44.24 2.11 -2.89
CA GLY A 106 -44.43 2.15 -4.34
C GLY A 106 -43.34 1.43 -5.14
N THR A 107 -42.66 0.46 -4.53
CA THR A 107 -41.70 -0.45 -5.16
C THR A 107 -42.36 -1.81 -5.48
N ASP A 108 -41.68 -2.72 -6.19
CA ASP A 108 -42.25 -3.95 -6.75
C ASP A 108 -41.81 -5.20 -5.96
N PRO A 109 -42.71 -5.85 -5.19
CA PRO A 109 -42.36 -6.99 -4.34
C PRO A 109 -41.81 -8.27 -5.00
N ASN A 110 -41.73 -8.28 -6.32
CA ASN A 110 -41.21 -9.40 -7.09
C ASN A 110 -39.98 -9.01 -7.93
N ASP A 111 -39.47 -7.79 -7.78
CA ASP A 111 -38.26 -7.31 -8.44
C ASP A 111 -37.20 -6.96 -7.39
N PRO A 112 -36.19 -7.82 -7.16
CA PRO A 112 -35.22 -7.64 -6.09
C PRO A 112 -34.30 -6.42 -6.29
N CYS A 113 -34.46 -5.67 -7.39
CA CYS A 113 -33.77 -4.42 -7.65
C CYS A 113 -34.68 -3.18 -7.60
N ASP A 114 -35.98 -3.34 -7.34
CA ASP A 114 -36.91 -2.24 -7.12
C ASP A 114 -37.24 -2.17 -5.63
N TYR A 115 -36.40 -1.49 -4.86
CA TYR A 115 -36.62 -1.32 -3.42
C TYR A 115 -35.99 -0.03 -2.88
N ASN A 116 -36.31 0.31 -1.63
CA ASN A 116 -35.64 1.41 -0.93
C ASN A 116 -34.71 0.85 0.14
N VAL A 117 -33.42 1.16 0.06
CA VAL A 117 -32.41 0.75 1.04
C VAL A 117 -32.79 1.09 2.49
N ALA A 118 -33.51 2.21 2.70
CA ALA A 118 -33.96 2.64 4.02
C ALA A 118 -35.08 1.78 4.64
N ASP A 119 -35.78 1.00 3.80
CA ASP A 119 -36.91 0.15 4.19
C ASP A 119 -36.48 -1.31 4.50
N ILE A 120 -35.20 -1.65 4.27
CA ILE A 120 -34.64 -2.97 4.61
C ILE A 120 -34.82 -3.23 6.11
N THR A 121 -35.48 -4.33 6.43
CA THR A 121 -35.69 -4.80 7.81
C THR A 121 -35.37 -6.27 8.01
N GLU A 122 -35.35 -7.04 6.93
CA GLU A 122 -34.97 -8.45 6.91
C GLU A 122 -33.58 -8.63 6.26
N PRO A 123 -32.93 -9.79 6.43
CA PRO A 123 -31.67 -10.08 5.74
C PRO A 123 -31.88 -10.24 4.24
N ILE A 124 -31.10 -9.53 3.43
CA ILE A 124 -31.03 -9.75 1.98
C ILE A 124 -30.61 -11.20 1.70
N THR A 125 -31.41 -11.91 0.91
CA THR A 125 -31.14 -13.27 0.43
C THR A 125 -31.02 -13.36 -1.10
N ALA A 126 -31.45 -12.33 -1.82
CA ALA A 126 -31.17 -12.14 -3.23
C ALA A 126 -29.64 -12.03 -3.44
N GLY A 127 -29.09 -12.92 -4.26
CA GLY A 127 -27.69 -12.89 -4.67
C GLY A 127 -27.53 -12.13 -5.97
N ILE A 128 -27.98 -10.87 -5.99
CA ILE A 128 -27.99 -10.00 -7.16
C ILE A 128 -27.07 -8.79 -6.95
N ASP A 129 -26.71 -8.18 -8.07
CA ASP A 129 -25.95 -6.93 -8.21
C ASP A 129 -26.84 -6.05 -9.09
N CYS A 130 -27.53 -5.10 -8.46
CA CYS A 130 -28.61 -4.36 -9.10
C CYS A 130 -28.15 -3.19 -9.97
N ASP A 131 -27.04 -2.54 -9.61
CA ASP A 131 -26.48 -1.43 -10.38
C ASP A 131 -25.37 -1.85 -11.36
N GLY A 132 -24.86 -3.07 -11.22
CA GLY A 132 -23.91 -3.69 -12.12
C GLY A 132 -22.46 -3.29 -11.83
N ASP A 133 -22.11 -2.88 -10.62
CA ASP A 133 -20.75 -2.52 -10.24
C ASP A 133 -19.86 -3.73 -9.87
N GLY A 134 -20.43 -4.94 -9.88
CA GLY A 134 -19.75 -6.20 -9.57
C GLY A 134 -19.74 -6.56 -8.08
N VAL A 135 -20.36 -5.78 -7.22
CA VAL A 135 -20.61 -6.05 -5.80
C VAL A 135 -22.08 -6.46 -5.62
N LEU A 136 -22.32 -7.45 -4.77
CA LEU A 136 -23.69 -7.87 -4.49
C LEU A 136 -24.33 -6.93 -3.46
N ASP A 137 -25.61 -6.61 -3.61
CA ASP A 137 -26.38 -5.74 -2.72
C ASP A 137 -26.23 -6.12 -1.23
N VAL A 138 -26.23 -7.43 -0.93
CA VAL A 138 -26.03 -7.94 0.45
C VAL A 138 -24.68 -7.55 1.05
N THR A 139 -23.66 -7.39 0.22
CA THR A 139 -22.31 -6.98 0.61
C THR A 139 -22.24 -5.47 0.81
N GLU A 140 -22.84 -4.72 -0.11
CA GLU A 140 -22.89 -3.27 -0.07
C GLU A 140 -23.65 -2.73 1.15
N VAL A 141 -24.85 -3.25 1.41
CA VAL A 141 -25.61 -2.92 2.63
C VAL A 141 -24.82 -3.30 3.88
N GLY A 142 -24.04 -4.37 3.81
CA GLY A 142 -23.13 -4.81 4.88
C GLY A 142 -21.97 -3.83 5.15
N ASN A 143 -21.46 -3.18 4.09
CA ASN A 143 -20.32 -2.27 4.14
C ASN A 143 -20.72 -0.78 4.15
N GLY A 144 -22.01 -0.48 3.94
CA GLY A 144 -22.59 0.85 3.98
C GLY A 144 -22.48 1.64 2.67
N THR A 145 -22.33 0.95 1.55
CA THR A 145 -22.41 1.53 0.20
C THR A 145 -23.84 1.41 -0.37
N ASP A 146 -24.14 1.98 -1.53
CA ASP A 146 -25.50 2.12 -2.08
C ASP A 146 -25.75 1.17 -3.26
N PRO A 147 -26.55 0.10 -3.11
CA PRO A 147 -26.78 -0.91 -4.17
C PRO A 147 -27.48 -0.44 -5.45
N SER A 148 -27.78 0.85 -5.53
CA SER A 148 -28.43 1.47 -6.67
C SER A 148 -27.54 2.53 -7.35
N ASP A 149 -26.36 2.79 -6.81
CA ASP A 149 -25.40 3.75 -7.34
C ASP A 149 -24.12 3.03 -7.77
N PRO A 150 -23.91 2.79 -9.08
CA PRO A 150 -22.78 2.01 -9.58
C PRO A 150 -21.41 2.69 -9.38
N CYS A 151 -21.38 3.84 -8.70
CA CYS A 151 -20.18 4.55 -8.29
C CYS A 151 -20.03 4.65 -6.75
N ASP A 152 -20.82 3.92 -5.98
CA ASP A 152 -20.70 3.81 -4.52
C ASP A 152 -20.42 2.34 -4.17
N TYR A 153 -19.15 1.92 -4.27
CA TYR A 153 -18.72 0.57 -3.89
C TYR A 153 -17.26 0.54 -3.45
N ASN A 154 -16.84 -0.58 -2.85
CA ASN A 154 -15.42 -0.82 -2.59
C ASN A 154 -14.85 -1.80 -3.62
N VAL A 155 -13.81 -1.39 -4.34
CA VAL A 155 -13.10 -2.22 -5.33
C VAL A 155 -12.66 -3.58 -4.77
N SER A 156 -12.34 -3.66 -3.47
CA SER A 156 -11.94 -4.92 -2.82
C SER A 156 -13.07 -5.95 -2.66
N ASP A 157 -14.33 -5.52 -2.78
CA ASP A 157 -15.52 -6.33 -2.57
C ASP A 157 -16.11 -6.89 -3.88
N ILE A 158 -15.56 -6.50 -5.04
CA ILE A 158 -15.97 -7.00 -6.35
C ILE A 158 -15.85 -8.53 -6.38
N THR A 159 -16.97 -9.18 -6.68
CA THR A 159 -17.04 -10.65 -6.83
C THR A 159 -17.71 -11.09 -8.13
N GLU A 160 -18.50 -10.21 -8.74
CA GLU A 160 -19.17 -10.40 -10.02
C GLU A 160 -18.54 -9.51 -11.11
N PRO A 161 -18.82 -9.77 -12.40
CA PRO A 161 -18.37 -8.89 -13.48
C PRO A 161 -19.08 -7.55 -13.46
N ILE A 162 -18.33 -6.45 -13.55
CA ILE A 162 -18.86 -5.10 -13.76
C ILE A 162 -19.59 -5.02 -15.11
N THR A 163 -20.81 -4.49 -15.10
CA THR A 163 -21.68 -4.30 -16.28
C THR A 163 -22.34 -2.92 -16.39
N ALA A 164 -22.16 -2.04 -15.40
CA ALA A 164 -22.74 -0.70 -15.35
C ALA A 164 -22.33 0.20 -16.53
N GLY A 165 -21.12 0.03 -17.10
CA GLY A 165 -20.65 0.83 -18.22
C GLY A 165 -20.45 2.30 -17.85
N VAL A 166 -20.01 2.56 -16.61
CA VAL A 166 -19.79 3.88 -16.03
C VAL A 166 -18.29 4.20 -15.98
N ASP A 167 -18.01 5.49 -15.83
CA ASP A 167 -16.69 6.09 -15.61
C ASP A 167 -16.86 6.98 -14.38
N CYS A 168 -16.58 6.41 -13.20
CA CYS A 168 -16.95 7.01 -11.93
C CYS A 168 -16.08 8.20 -11.53
N ASP A 169 -14.79 8.18 -11.87
CA ASP A 169 -13.88 9.29 -11.62
C ASP A 169 -13.80 10.32 -12.75
N GLY A 170 -14.32 9.97 -13.94
CA GLY A 170 -14.45 10.84 -15.11
C GLY A 170 -13.18 10.99 -15.95
N ASP A 171 -12.20 10.11 -15.84
CA ASP A 171 -10.93 10.20 -16.56
C ASP A 171 -10.98 9.71 -18.01
N GLY A 172 -12.12 9.12 -18.42
CA GLY A 172 -12.39 8.61 -19.76
C GLY A 172 -12.12 7.12 -19.95
N VAL A 173 -11.72 6.39 -18.91
CA VAL A 173 -11.69 4.93 -18.84
C VAL A 173 -12.97 4.44 -18.11
N LEU A 174 -13.49 3.28 -18.49
CA LEU A 174 -14.65 2.70 -17.80
C LEU A 174 -14.17 1.84 -16.64
N ASP A 175 -14.92 1.80 -15.53
CA ASP A 175 -14.62 1.03 -14.33
C ASP A 175 -14.27 -0.44 -14.64
N GLU A 176 -15.03 -1.08 -15.55
CA GLU A 176 -14.79 -2.46 -15.98
C GLU A 176 -13.43 -2.68 -16.67
N ILE A 177 -12.87 -1.64 -17.27
CA ILE A 177 -11.56 -1.65 -17.94
C ILE A 177 -10.48 -1.36 -16.90
N GLU A 178 -10.72 -0.43 -15.99
CA GLU A 178 -9.78 -0.10 -14.91
C GLU A 178 -9.52 -1.28 -13.98
N VAL A 179 -10.58 -1.95 -13.53
CA VAL A 179 -10.45 -3.17 -12.71
C VAL A 179 -9.72 -4.28 -13.48
N PHE A 180 -9.88 -4.34 -14.81
CA PHE A 180 -9.15 -5.29 -15.65
C PHE A 180 -7.66 -4.95 -15.79
N ASP A 181 -7.34 -3.66 -15.95
CA ASP A 181 -5.97 -3.15 -16.08
C ASP A 181 -5.27 -3.02 -14.71
N GLY A 182 -6.02 -3.14 -13.61
CA GLY A 182 -5.53 -3.02 -12.24
C GLY A 182 -5.34 -1.58 -11.78
N THR A 183 -6.09 -0.64 -12.38
CA THR A 183 -6.15 0.77 -11.98
C THR A 183 -7.39 1.02 -11.09
N ASP A 184 -7.58 2.25 -10.61
CA ASP A 184 -8.55 2.53 -9.52
C ASP A 184 -9.71 3.37 -10.07
N PRO A 185 -10.94 2.80 -10.17
CA PRO A 185 -12.14 3.47 -10.70
C PRO A 185 -12.55 4.80 -10.05
N PHE A 186 -11.94 5.12 -8.90
CA PHE A 186 -12.26 6.31 -8.12
C PHE A 186 -11.09 7.31 -8.03
N ASP A 187 -9.95 7.04 -8.69
CA ASP A 187 -8.80 7.94 -8.73
C ASP A 187 -8.46 8.36 -10.17
N PRO A 188 -8.79 9.61 -10.58
CA PRO A 188 -8.61 10.09 -11.95
C PRO A 188 -7.14 10.26 -12.38
N CYS A 189 -6.20 9.88 -11.51
CA CYS A 189 -4.77 9.80 -11.79
C CYS A 189 -4.24 8.36 -11.88
N SER A 190 -5.12 7.37 -11.73
CA SER A 190 -4.85 5.94 -11.76
C SER A 190 -5.54 5.32 -12.98
N TYR A 191 -4.92 5.41 -14.16
CA TYR A 191 -5.46 4.82 -15.40
C TYR A 191 -4.39 4.44 -16.43
N ASP A 192 -4.72 3.56 -17.39
CA ASP A 192 -3.92 3.36 -18.61
C ASP A 192 -4.38 4.33 -19.71
N PRO A 193 -3.53 5.26 -20.17
CA PRO A 193 -3.92 6.19 -21.24
C PRO A 193 -4.24 5.54 -22.58
N ASN A 194 -3.88 4.27 -22.80
CA ASN A 194 -4.27 3.51 -23.99
C ASN A 194 -5.69 2.94 -23.89
N SER A 195 -6.27 2.93 -22.70
CA SER A 195 -7.59 2.38 -22.39
C SER A 195 -8.72 3.42 -22.40
N ILE A 196 -8.38 4.70 -22.61
CA ILE A 196 -9.37 5.78 -22.76
C ILE A 196 -10.30 5.49 -23.95
N THR A 197 -11.59 5.36 -23.66
CA THR A 197 -12.64 5.12 -24.66
C THR A 197 -13.75 6.18 -24.64
N GLU A 198 -13.91 6.88 -23.52
CA GLU A 198 -14.91 7.91 -23.29
C GLU A 198 -14.29 9.33 -23.21
N PRO A 199 -15.10 10.39 -23.33
CA PRO A 199 -14.59 11.74 -23.17
C PRO A 199 -14.35 12.07 -21.70
N VAL A 200 -13.10 12.36 -21.37
CA VAL A 200 -12.66 12.88 -20.06
C VAL A 200 -13.58 14.02 -19.57
N THR A 201 -14.21 13.85 -18.40
CA THR A 201 -15.13 14.81 -17.77
C THR A 201 -14.56 15.48 -16.52
N THR A 202 -13.57 14.86 -15.88
CA THR A 202 -12.81 15.41 -14.76
C THR A 202 -11.38 15.71 -15.20
N THR A 203 -10.76 16.72 -14.60
CA THR A 203 -9.35 17.00 -14.86
C THR A 203 -8.65 17.07 -13.52
N ALA A 204 -7.82 16.07 -13.23
CA ALA A 204 -6.96 16.05 -12.07
C ALA A 204 -5.55 16.57 -12.43
N ASP A 205 -4.84 17.08 -11.42
CA ASP A 205 -3.45 17.49 -11.56
C ASP A 205 -2.57 16.27 -11.25
N CYS A 206 -2.39 15.43 -12.26
CA CYS A 206 -1.62 14.19 -12.14
C CYS A 206 -0.14 14.49 -12.36
N THR A 207 0.65 14.27 -11.32
CA THR A 207 2.07 14.60 -11.24
C THR A 207 2.87 13.37 -10.89
N ALA A 208 3.78 12.99 -11.79
CA ALA A 208 4.83 12.03 -11.49
C ALA A 208 5.99 12.76 -10.79
N ALA A 209 6.47 12.21 -9.68
CA ALA A 209 7.67 12.68 -9.00
C ALA A 209 8.30 11.53 -8.21
N ILE A 210 9.63 11.49 -8.15
CA ILE A 210 10.42 10.48 -7.46
C ILE A 210 11.49 11.20 -6.64
N GLU A 211 11.78 10.68 -5.46
CA GLU A 211 12.77 11.24 -4.53
C GLU A 211 13.65 10.10 -4.01
N LEU A 212 14.95 10.33 -3.91
CA LEU A 212 15.92 9.34 -3.48
C LEU A 212 16.77 9.87 -2.33
N THR A 213 16.88 9.05 -1.29
CA THR A 213 17.86 9.27 -0.21
C THR A 213 18.79 8.09 -0.10
N LYS A 214 20.09 8.34 -0.02
CA LYS A 214 21.10 7.30 0.15
C LYS A 214 21.96 7.57 1.36
N ILE A 215 21.90 6.65 2.31
CA ILE A 215 22.72 6.73 3.53
C ILE A 215 23.77 5.63 3.57
N ALA A 216 24.85 5.89 4.31
CA ALA A 216 25.94 4.95 4.51
C ALA A 216 26.14 4.63 5.99
N ASP A 217 26.17 3.33 6.30
CA ASP A 217 26.55 2.80 7.61
C ASP A 217 27.92 2.10 7.51
N THR A 218 28.81 2.41 8.46
CA THR A 218 30.12 1.77 8.55
C THR A 218 30.36 1.23 9.96
N PHE A 219 30.92 0.02 10.05
CA PHE A 219 31.29 -0.63 11.32
C PHE A 219 32.80 -0.79 11.45
N GLY A 220 33.53 0.18 10.91
CA GLY A 220 34.99 0.17 10.74
C GLY A 220 35.37 0.84 9.43
N THR A 221 36.60 1.36 9.36
CA THR A 221 37.14 2.07 8.19
C THR A 221 38.44 1.45 7.68
N ASP A 222 38.80 0.25 8.15
CA ASP A 222 40.01 -0.45 7.75
C ASP A 222 39.80 -1.23 6.45
N VAL A 223 40.90 -1.58 5.77
CA VAL A 223 40.84 -2.40 4.55
C VAL A 223 40.21 -3.76 4.86
N GLY A 224 39.14 -4.09 4.15
CA GLY A 224 38.36 -5.31 4.33
C GLY A 224 37.07 -5.12 5.13
N ASP A 225 36.88 -3.99 5.80
CA ASP A 225 35.59 -3.62 6.40
C ASP A 225 34.55 -3.32 5.30
N ILE A 226 33.28 -3.29 5.67
CA ILE A 226 32.15 -3.12 4.74
C ILE A 226 31.43 -1.81 5.05
N ILE A 227 31.22 -1.01 4.00
CA ILE A 227 30.24 0.07 3.98
C ILE A 227 28.92 -0.51 3.47
N TYR A 228 27.86 -0.34 4.27
CA TYR A 228 26.49 -0.71 3.92
C TYR A 228 25.77 0.55 3.46
N TYR A 229 25.16 0.50 2.28
CA TYR A 229 24.32 1.58 1.77
C TYR A 229 22.86 1.14 1.83
N THR A 230 22.02 2.05 2.33
CA THR A 230 20.57 1.93 2.24
C THR A 230 20.06 3.08 1.37
N ILE A 231 19.29 2.73 0.35
CA ILE A 231 18.70 3.67 -0.61
C ILE A 231 17.20 3.61 -0.42
N TYR A 232 16.59 4.76 -0.13
CA TYR A 232 15.15 4.97 -0.09
C TYR A 232 14.73 5.61 -1.41
N VAL A 233 13.68 5.08 -2.01
CA VAL A 233 13.10 5.58 -3.26
C VAL A 233 11.62 5.85 -2.97
N GLU A 234 11.22 7.11 -2.93
CA GLU A 234 9.87 7.54 -2.61
C GLU A 234 9.15 8.06 -3.86
N ASN A 235 7.89 7.69 -4.04
CA ASN A 235 7.01 8.35 -5.00
C ASN A 235 6.33 9.54 -4.32
N THR A 236 6.87 10.74 -4.54
CA THR A 236 6.34 12.00 -4.01
C THR A 236 5.22 12.59 -4.88
N GLY A 237 4.92 11.95 -6.01
CA GLY A 237 3.82 12.28 -6.89
C GLY A 237 2.49 11.68 -6.44
N ASN A 238 1.47 11.83 -7.29
CA ASN A 238 0.12 11.28 -7.11
C ASN A 238 -0.30 10.35 -8.26
N VAL A 239 0.67 9.79 -8.98
CA VAL A 239 0.46 8.74 -9.98
C VAL A 239 1.38 7.57 -9.69
N THR A 240 0.96 6.35 -10.00
CA THR A 240 1.82 5.18 -9.88
C THR A 240 2.99 5.27 -10.88
N LEU A 241 4.20 5.01 -10.39
CA LEU A 241 5.40 4.90 -11.23
C LEU A 241 5.67 3.44 -11.58
N THR A 242 6.04 3.19 -12.83
CA THR A 242 6.47 1.90 -13.37
C THR A 242 7.88 2.01 -13.92
N ASP A 243 8.49 0.87 -14.27
CA ASP A 243 9.88 0.79 -14.76
C ASP A 243 10.89 1.48 -13.82
N VAL A 244 10.61 1.45 -12.51
CA VAL A 244 11.47 2.06 -11.50
C VAL A 244 12.83 1.36 -11.51
N SER A 245 13.89 2.12 -11.80
CA SER A 245 15.23 1.59 -11.99
C SER A 245 16.31 2.50 -11.42
N LEU A 246 17.40 1.88 -10.94
CA LEU A 246 18.49 2.56 -10.28
C LEU A 246 19.80 2.41 -11.06
N VAL A 247 20.50 3.52 -11.26
CA VAL A 247 21.86 3.56 -11.82
C VAL A 247 22.79 4.18 -10.80
N ASP A 248 23.65 3.35 -10.23
CA ASP A 248 24.62 3.74 -9.21
C ASP A 248 25.91 4.29 -9.81
N THR A 249 26.35 5.44 -9.30
CA THR A 249 27.62 6.08 -9.65
C THR A 249 28.52 6.12 -8.41
N PHE A 250 29.49 5.20 -8.36
CA PHE A 250 30.40 5.06 -7.24
C PHE A 250 31.83 5.51 -7.59
N MET A 251 32.40 6.38 -6.76
CA MET A 251 33.73 6.99 -6.98
C MET A 251 34.58 6.96 -5.71
N ASP A 252 35.89 7.14 -5.86
CA ASP A 252 36.72 7.61 -4.76
C ASP A 252 36.47 9.10 -4.48
N ILE A 253 36.97 9.62 -3.36
CA ILE A 253 36.80 11.03 -2.99
C ILE A 253 37.43 12.03 -3.98
N ASN A 254 38.29 11.55 -4.88
CA ASN A 254 38.96 12.36 -5.90
C ASN A 254 38.27 12.26 -7.27
N GLY A 255 37.11 11.61 -7.35
CA GLY A 255 36.28 11.50 -8.56
C GLY A 255 36.72 10.41 -9.54
N ASN A 256 37.57 9.46 -9.13
CA ASN A 256 37.89 8.31 -9.98
C ASN A 256 36.82 7.22 -9.81
N PRO A 257 36.31 6.63 -10.90
CA PRO A 257 35.31 5.58 -10.79
C PRO A 257 35.80 4.35 -10.02
N LEU A 258 34.97 3.89 -9.09
CA LEU A 258 35.11 2.62 -8.38
C LEU A 258 33.97 1.69 -8.79
N THR A 259 33.93 0.50 -8.21
CA THR A 259 32.83 -0.45 -8.39
C THR A 259 32.40 -0.96 -7.04
N LEU A 260 31.09 -0.92 -6.77
CA LEU A 260 30.52 -1.51 -5.58
C LEU A 260 30.77 -3.02 -5.53
N THR A 261 30.80 -3.57 -4.32
CA THR A 261 30.89 -5.03 -4.15
C THR A 261 29.57 -5.69 -4.52
N THR A 262 28.45 -5.10 -4.10
CA THR A 262 27.11 -5.41 -4.58
C THR A 262 26.43 -4.10 -4.96
N GLY A 263 25.82 -4.06 -6.15
CA GLY A 263 25.01 -2.92 -6.57
C GLY A 263 23.68 -2.85 -5.80
N PRO A 264 22.86 -1.83 -6.08
CA PRO A 264 21.51 -1.75 -5.53
C PRO A 264 20.72 -3.03 -5.80
N SER A 265 20.14 -3.59 -4.75
CA SER A 265 19.26 -4.76 -4.80
C SER A 265 17.99 -4.41 -4.03
N PHE A 266 16.82 -4.68 -4.62
CA PHE A 266 15.54 -4.45 -3.96
C PHE A 266 15.42 -5.30 -2.69
N ASP A 267 14.98 -4.67 -1.59
CA ASP A 267 14.73 -5.34 -0.32
C ASP A 267 13.22 -5.43 -0.03
N SER A 268 12.52 -4.29 -0.09
CA SER A 268 11.11 -4.17 0.28
C SER A 268 10.48 -2.87 -0.23
N ALA A 269 9.16 -2.82 -0.31
CA ALA A 269 8.38 -1.59 -0.40
C ALA A 269 7.36 -1.56 0.76
N ASP A 270 7.15 -0.40 1.37
CA ASP A 270 6.39 -0.28 2.61
C ASP A 270 4.86 -0.39 2.42
N LEU A 271 4.36 -0.13 1.21
CA LEU A 271 2.97 -0.37 0.81
C LEU A 271 2.79 -1.65 -0.01
N GLY A 272 3.86 -2.42 -0.22
CA GLY A 272 3.81 -3.80 -0.70
C GLY A 272 3.89 -3.98 -2.21
N SER A 273 4.23 -2.95 -2.97
CA SER A 273 4.49 -3.07 -4.41
C SER A 273 5.63 -4.04 -4.72
N ILE A 274 5.55 -4.64 -5.90
CA ILE A 274 6.65 -5.43 -6.46
C ILE A 274 7.77 -4.51 -6.98
N GLU A 275 8.99 -5.04 -7.06
CA GLU A 275 10.13 -4.32 -7.63
C GLU A 275 9.81 -3.76 -9.03
N GLY A 276 10.07 -2.46 -9.23
CA GLY A 276 9.81 -1.74 -10.48
C GLY A 276 8.46 -1.01 -10.52
N THR A 277 7.59 -1.20 -9.53
CA THR A 277 6.35 -0.44 -9.33
C THR A 277 6.44 0.36 -8.03
N LEU A 278 5.97 1.60 -8.03
CA LEU A 278 5.95 2.46 -6.85
C LEU A 278 4.67 3.30 -6.84
N ILE A 279 3.72 2.94 -5.97
CA ILE A 279 2.44 3.66 -5.86
C ILE A 279 2.63 5.00 -5.11
N PRO A 280 1.69 5.96 -5.22
CA PRO A 280 1.81 7.26 -4.54
C PRO A 280 2.08 7.14 -3.04
N GLY A 281 3.10 7.86 -2.56
CA GLY A 281 3.51 7.87 -1.14
C GLY A 281 4.21 6.61 -0.64
N GLU A 282 4.48 5.63 -1.50
CA GLU A 282 5.25 4.43 -1.16
C GLU A 282 6.75 4.71 -1.14
N ILE A 283 7.46 4.05 -0.23
CA ILE A 283 8.91 4.04 -0.13
C ILE A 283 9.45 2.63 -0.40
N ALA A 284 10.18 2.47 -1.50
CA ALA A 284 10.96 1.28 -1.80
C ALA A 284 12.38 1.40 -1.21
N THR A 285 12.85 0.33 -0.57
CA THR A 285 14.18 0.25 0.04
C THR A 285 15.06 -0.69 -0.77
N TYR A 286 16.28 -0.23 -1.06
CA TYR A 286 17.33 -1.00 -1.73
C TYR A 286 18.61 -1.01 -0.89
N SER A 287 19.37 -2.09 -0.99
CA SER A 287 20.68 -2.23 -0.33
C SER A 287 21.81 -2.36 -1.33
N ALA A 288 22.96 -1.76 -1.00
CA ALA A 288 24.22 -1.94 -1.72
C ALA A 288 25.39 -2.05 -0.74
N THR A 289 26.52 -2.63 -1.16
CA THR A 289 27.69 -2.78 -0.27
C THR A 289 29.00 -2.51 -0.98
N PHE A 290 29.99 -2.05 -0.21
CA PHE A 290 31.37 -1.91 -0.66
C PHE A 290 32.34 -2.45 0.40
N ILE A 291 33.16 -3.43 0.02
CA ILE A 291 34.32 -3.84 0.80
C ILE A 291 35.44 -2.81 0.60
N ILE A 292 35.86 -2.18 1.69
CA ILE A 292 36.88 -1.13 1.69
C ILE A 292 38.20 -1.69 1.14
N THR A 293 38.68 -1.06 0.07
CA THR A 293 39.94 -1.44 -0.59
C THR A 293 41.09 -0.54 -0.13
N GLN A 294 42.32 -1.01 -0.32
CA GLN A 294 43.51 -0.20 -0.03
C GLN A 294 43.54 1.09 -0.86
N ASP A 295 43.03 1.06 -2.10
CA ASP A 295 42.97 2.24 -2.96
C ASP A 295 41.98 3.28 -2.40
N ALA A 296 40.76 2.87 -2.01
CA ALA A 296 39.76 3.75 -1.40
C ALA A 296 40.30 4.42 -0.12
N VAL A 297 40.96 3.64 0.75
CA VAL A 297 41.64 4.20 1.93
C VAL A 297 42.73 5.18 1.52
N THR A 298 43.61 4.83 0.58
CA THR A 298 44.72 5.71 0.15
C THR A 298 44.23 7.05 -0.41
N GLN A 299 43.09 7.05 -1.09
CA GLN A 299 42.48 8.28 -1.61
C GLN A 299 41.79 9.12 -0.53
N GLY A 300 41.47 8.52 0.62
CA GLY A 300 40.93 9.20 1.79
C GLY A 300 39.45 8.91 2.07
N GLY A 301 38.74 8.27 1.13
CA GLY A 301 37.31 8.02 1.24
C GLY A 301 36.68 7.63 -0.10
N VAL A 302 35.36 7.47 -0.06
CA VAL A 302 34.52 7.16 -1.23
C VAL A 302 33.31 8.08 -1.26
N SER A 303 32.73 8.24 -2.45
CA SER A 303 31.55 9.05 -2.72
C SER A 303 30.58 8.22 -3.57
N ASN A 304 29.29 8.24 -3.21
CA ASN A 304 28.28 7.39 -3.82
C ASN A 304 27.00 8.18 -4.11
N SER A 305 26.49 8.08 -5.33
CA SER A 305 25.18 8.65 -5.72
C SER A 305 24.41 7.65 -6.56
N VAL A 306 23.08 7.73 -6.52
CA VAL A 306 22.19 6.89 -7.34
C VAL A 306 21.27 7.78 -8.13
N LEU A 307 21.17 7.53 -9.43
CA LEU A 307 20.10 8.06 -10.26
C LEU A 307 18.93 7.07 -10.22
N GLY A 308 17.79 7.51 -9.70
CA GLY A 308 16.51 6.82 -9.85
C GLY A 308 15.79 7.32 -11.09
N MET A 309 15.09 6.42 -11.77
CA MET A 309 14.17 6.77 -12.85
C MET A 309 12.86 6.04 -12.65
N GLY A 310 11.75 6.65 -13.05
CA GLY A 310 10.42 6.04 -13.10
C GLY A 310 9.59 6.58 -14.25
N VAL A 311 8.53 5.86 -14.62
CA VAL A 311 7.61 6.22 -15.71
C VAL A 311 6.19 6.29 -15.17
N GLY A 312 5.58 7.47 -15.23
CA GLY A 312 4.16 7.66 -14.90
C GLY A 312 3.21 7.11 -15.96
N PRO A 313 1.90 7.05 -15.68
CA PRO A 313 0.90 6.46 -16.58
C PRO A 313 0.89 7.13 -17.95
N ASN A 314 1.04 8.46 -18.00
CA ASN A 314 1.09 9.28 -19.22
C ASN A 314 2.42 9.19 -20.00
N PHE A 315 3.27 8.20 -19.71
CA PHE A 315 4.62 8.02 -20.26
C PHE A 315 5.60 9.16 -19.92
N ASP A 316 5.28 9.95 -18.90
CA ASP A 316 6.19 10.95 -18.36
C ASP A 316 7.32 10.23 -17.63
N VAL A 317 8.56 10.49 -18.05
CA VAL A 317 9.75 9.97 -17.38
C VAL A 317 10.17 10.96 -16.32
N VAL A 318 10.30 10.48 -15.09
CA VAL A 318 10.85 11.22 -13.96
C VAL A 318 12.17 10.61 -13.54
N ASP A 319 13.06 11.45 -13.05
CA ASP A 319 14.35 11.05 -12.54
C ASP A 319 14.75 11.94 -11.37
N ASP A 320 15.57 11.39 -10.49
CA ASP A 320 16.10 12.07 -9.32
C ASP A 320 17.47 11.48 -8.92
N VAL A 321 18.35 12.32 -8.37
CA VAL A 321 19.69 11.91 -7.93
C VAL A 321 19.73 11.94 -6.41
N SER A 322 20.07 10.80 -5.82
CA SER A 322 20.02 10.65 -4.37
C SER A 322 20.82 11.71 -3.59
N ASP A 323 20.22 12.21 -2.51
CA ASP A 323 20.90 12.94 -1.44
C ASP A 323 21.52 12.01 -0.38
N ASP A 324 22.23 12.59 0.59
CA ASP A 324 22.81 11.86 1.73
C ASP A 324 21.96 11.87 3.02
N GLY A 325 20.80 12.52 2.98
CA GLY A 325 19.88 12.69 4.08
C GLY A 325 20.29 13.70 5.16
N ASP A 326 21.33 14.52 4.96
CA ASP A 326 21.75 15.62 5.84
C ASP A 326 21.52 17.01 5.24
N ASP A 327 20.31 17.55 5.40
CA ASP A 327 19.92 18.91 4.95
C ASP A 327 20.74 20.08 5.56
N PHE A 328 21.69 19.81 6.48
CA PHE A 328 22.46 20.84 7.17
C PHE A 328 23.87 21.05 6.58
N ASP A 329 24.31 20.24 5.63
CA ASP A 329 25.69 20.21 5.16
C ASP A 329 26.00 21.26 4.06
N GLY A 330 24.96 21.82 3.44
CA GLY A 330 25.04 22.90 2.45
C GLY A 330 24.43 22.59 1.09
N ASN A 331 23.96 21.35 0.87
CA ASN A 331 23.06 20.96 -0.22
C ASN A 331 21.83 20.25 0.39
N THR A 332 20.72 20.22 -0.33
CA THR A 332 19.42 19.73 0.19
C THR A 332 18.62 18.96 -0.86
N GLU A 333 19.20 18.67 -2.01
CA GLU A 333 18.47 18.02 -3.12
C GLU A 333 19.32 16.92 -3.77
N ASP A 334 20.58 17.18 -4.16
CA ASP A 334 21.37 16.17 -4.89
C ASP A 334 22.86 16.11 -4.44
N ASP A 335 23.15 15.74 -3.19
CA ASP A 335 24.53 15.51 -2.74
C ASP A 335 24.93 14.03 -2.64
N PRO A 336 26.17 13.68 -3.04
CA PRO A 336 26.65 12.32 -2.87
C PRO A 336 26.85 11.95 -1.41
N THR A 337 26.47 10.72 -1.04
CA THR A 337 26.85 10.11 0.24
C THR A 337 28.36 9.95 0.30
N VAL A 338 29.03 10.74 1.15
CA VAL A 338 30.49 10.68 1.34
C VAL A 338 30.83 9.84 2.57
N THR A 339 31.73 8.87 2.40
CA THR A 339 32.32 8.14 3.53
C THR A 339 33.82 8.41 3.60
N ASP A 340 34.21 9.17 4.62
CA ASP A 340 35.61 9.41 4.95
C ASP A 340 36.26 8.16 5.56
N LEU A 341 37.33 7.67 4.93
CA LEU A 341 38.09 6.49 5.40
C LEU A 341 39.38 6.88 6.12
N GLY A 342 39.56 8.17 6.40
CA GLY A 342 40.49 8.64 7.44
C GLY A 342 41.97 8.36 7.18
N CYS A 343 42.41 8.13 5.95
CA CYS A 343 43.83 8.11 5.62
C CYS A 343 44.42 9.51 5.89
N LEU A 344 45.61 9.54 6.52
CA LEU A 344 46.22 10.76 7.03
C LEU A 344 45.39 11.49 8.09
N LEU A 345 44.47 10.80 8.78
CA LEU A 345 43.92 11.29 10.04
C LEU A 345 45.04 11.29 11.09
N ILE A 346 45.34 12.47 11.64
CA ILE A 346 46.32 12.65 12.71
C ILE A 346 45.55 12.73 14.03
N PHE A 347 45.79 11.76 14.93
CA PHE A 347 45.23 11.83 16.28
C PHE A 347 45.96 12.91 17.07
N ASN A 348 45.27 14.02 17.35
CA ASN A 348 45.87 15.21 17.95
C ASN A 348 46.19 15.06 19.44
N GLU A 349 45.95 13.90 20.07
CA GLU A 349 46.30 13.65 21.47
C GLU A 349 46.83 12.22 21.65
N PHE A 350 47.91 12.09 22.40
CA PHE A 350 48.47 10.80 22.78
C PHE A 350 49.15 10.90 24.16
N SER A 351 49.28 9.76 24.84
CA SER A 351 49.70 9.66 26.25
C SER A 351 50.89 8.72 26.39
N PRO A 352 52.12 9.16 26.09
CA PRO A 352 53.31 8.31 26.20
C PRO A 352 53.63 8.07 27.69
N ASN A 353 53.03 7.04 28.28
CA ASN A 353 53.17 6.68 29.69
C ASN A 353 53.64 5.21 29.86
N GLY A 354 53.72 4.45 28.77
CA GLY A 354 54.19 3.07 28.72
C GLY A 354 53.15 2.04 29.15
N ASP A 355 51.85 2.38 29.15
CA ASP A 355 50.76 1.44 29.43
C ASP A 355 50.32 0.60 28.22
N GLY A 356 50.87 0.90 27.03
CA GLY A 356 50.57 0.22 25.77
C GLY A 356 49.38 0.80 25.00
N VAL A 357 48.74 1.86 25.50
CA VAL A 357 47.57 2.50 24.88
C VAL A 357 47.92 3.95 24.53
N ASN A 358 47.77 4.32 23.25
CA ASN A 358 48.04 5.67 22.76
C ASN A 358 49.44 6.20 23.15
N ASP A 359 50.44 5.32 23.18
CA ASP A 359 51.81 5.68 23.56
C ASP A 359 52.57 6.43 22.44
N THR A 360 52.11 6.36 21.20
CA THR A 360 52.72 7.03 20.06
C THR A 360 51.74 7.92 19.30
N LEU A 361 52.29 8.91 18.58
CA LEU A 361 51.51 9.69 17.61
C LEU A 361 51.16 8.80 16.41
N VAL A 362 49.89 8.45 16.30
CA VAL A 362 49.38 7.66 15.17
C VAL A 362 48.84 8.59 14.09
N ILE A 363 49.30 8.33 12.87
CA ILE A 363 48.79 8.90 11.63
C ILE A 363 48.36 7.72 10.78
N ASN A 364 47.08 7.68 10.45
CA ASN A 364 46.52 6.58 9.67
C ASN A 364 47.19 6.51 8.29
N CYS A 365 47.60 5.30 7.88
CA CYS A 365 48.15 4.98 6.56
C CYS A 365 49.45 5.71 6.20
N ILE A 366 50.19 6.22 7.18
CA ILE A 366 51.45 6.93 6.94
C ILE A 366 52.50 6.04 6.27
N GLU A 367 52.38 4.72 6.42
CA GLU A 367 53.17 3.70 5.74
C GLU A 367 53.15 3.80 4.21
N ASN A 368 52.07 4.34 3.63
CA ASN A 368 51.92 4.53 2.20
C ASN A 368 52.77 5.68 1.65
N TYR A 369 53.31 6.51 2.54
CA TYR A 369 54.18 7.64 2.23
C TYR A 369 55.57 7.40 2.79
N PRO A 370 56.35 6.40 2.32
CA PRO A 370 57.63 6.03 2.93
C PRO A 370 58.70 7.14 2.89
N GLU A 371 58.52 8.14 2.00
CA GLU A 371 59.40 9.30 1.88
C GLU A 371 58.88 10.54 2.63
N ASN A 372 57.81 10.40 3.42
CA ASN A 372 57.25 11.51 4.20
C ASN A 372 58.30 12.12 5.14
N THR A 373 58.08 13.35 5.56
CA THR A 373 58.85 14.01 6.62
C THR A 373 57.90 14.59 7.66
N LEU A 374 58.02 14.12 8.90
CA LEU A 374 57.32 14.67 10.05
C LEU A 374 58.27 15.54 10.88
N GLU A 375 57.91 16.81 11.05
CA GLU A 375 58.56 17.76 11.94
C GLU A 375 57.60 18.19 13.04
N ILE A 376 58.05 18.19 14.28
CA ILE A 376 57.25 18.64 15.44
C ILE A 376 57.99 19.77 16.13
N TYR A 377 57.23 20.82 16.44
CA TYR A 377 57.68 22.10 16.97
C TYR A 377 57.08 22.34 18.35
N ASN A 378 57.87 22.92 19.25
CA ASN A 378 57.31 23.50 20.47
C ASN A 378 56.63 24.85 20.21
N ARG A 379 55.90 25.37 21.20
CA ARG A 379 55.24 26.70 21.13
C ARG A 379 56.13 27.91 20.81
N TRP A 380 57.44 27.74 20.85
CA TRP A 380 58.41 28.79 20.51
C TRP A 380 58.99 28.63 19.10
N GLY A 381 58.49 27.67 18.32
CA GLY A 381 58.93 27.41 16.94
C GLY A 381 60.25 26.64 16.83
N ASN A 382 60.72 25.99 17.91
CA ASN A 382 61.89 25.12 17.81
C ASN A 382 61.47 23.69 17.50
N ILE A 383 62.15 23.06 16.54
CA ILE A 383 61.99 21.64 16.22
C ILE A 383 62.40 20.81 17.43
N VAL A 384 61.47 19.99 17.92
CA VAL A 384 61.66 19.03 19.00
C VAL A 384 61.75 17.59 18.50
N TYR A 385 61.13 17.31 17.35
CA TYR A 385 61.25 16.01 16.69
C TYR A 385 61.28 16.20 15.17
N GLU A 386 62.10 15.42 14.48
CA GLU A 386 62.17 15.37 13.03
C GLU A 386 62.42 13.92 12.61
N LYS A 387 61.66 13.44 11.63
CA LYS A 387 61.84 12.11 11.05
C LYS A 387 61.45 12.11 9.58
N ARG A 388 62.34 11.56 8.75
CA ARG A 388 62.02 11.12 7.38
C ARG A 388 61.56 9.67 7.39
N GLY A 389 60.58 9.35 6.56
CA GLY A 389 59.85 8.08 6.56
C GLY A 389 59.25 7.80 7.94
N TYR A 390 58.45 8.73 8.45
CA TYR A 390 57.75 8.52 9.72
C TYR A 390 56.78 7.34 9.60
N PHE A 391 56.74 6.49 10.64
CA PHE A 391 55.96 5.25 10.66
C PHE A 391 55.30 5.02 12.03
N ASN A 392 54.62 6.04 12.57
CA ASN A 392 53.92 5.97 13.87
C ASN A 392 54.83 5.63 15.08
N GLU A 393 56.08 6.08 15.03
CA GLU A 393 57.13 5.73 16.00
C GLU A 393 57.36 6.81 17.08
N PHE A 394 56.71 7.99 17.00
CA PHE A 394 56.99 9.09 17.91
C PHE A 394 56.30 8.86 19.25
N ASP A 395 57.09 8.59 20.27
CA ASP A 395 56.71 8.28 21.65
C ASP A 395 56.84 9.49 22.60
N GLY A 396 56.90 10.71 22.05
CA GLY A 396 57.11 11.92 22.83
C GLY A 396 58.57 12.17 23.25
N ILE A 397 59.55 11.37 22.81
CA ILE A 397 60.97 11.62 23.06
C ILE A 397 61.57 12.54 21.97
N SER A 398 62.29 13.58 22.41
CA SER A 398 62.88 14.56 21.50
C SER A 398 64.12 14.03 20.78
N ASN A 399 64.23 14.25 19.47
CA ASN A 399 65.46 14.04 18.68
C ASN A 399 65.97 15.33 17.98
N GLY A 400 65.30 16.47 18.19
CA GLY A 400 65.59 17.74 17.53
C GLY A 400 66.97 18.33 17.89
N ARG A 401 67.74 18.78 16.89
CA ARG A 401 69.12 19.27 17.05
C ARG A 401 69.27 20.57 17.85
N SER A 402 68.18 21.33 18.05
CA SER A 402 68.20 22.66 18.68
C SER A 402 67.62 22.68 20.10
N VAL A 403 67.23 21.52 20.66
CA VAL A 403 66.70 21.42 22.02
C VAL A 403 67.86 21.11 22.99
N LEU A 404 67.88 21.74 24.16
CA LEU A 404 68.88 21.47 25.22
C LEU A 404 68.85 20.02 25.74
N ASN A 405 67.80 19.26 25.42
CA ASN A 405 67.42 17.98 26.03
C ASN A 405 67.14 16.88 24.99
N VAL A 406 68.11 16.61 24.11
CA VAL A 406 68.00 15.50 23.13
C VAL A 406 67.92 14.15 23.87
N GLY A 407 66.98 13.30 23.49
CA GLY A 407 66.75 11.99 24.09
C GLY A 407 65.97 12.03 25.41
N GLU A 408 65.48 13.19 25.82
CA GLU A 408 64.55 13.30 26.95
C GLU A 408 63.10 13.35 26.47
N MET A 409 62.22 12.88 27.35
CA MET A 409 60.78 12.92 27.15
C MET A 409 60.27 14.36 27.21
N LEU A 410 59.46 14.75 26.22
CA LEU A 410 58.93 16.10 26.13
C LEU A 410 57.96 16.41 27.30
N PRO A 411 57.93 17.67 27.78
CA PRO A 411 56.93 18.11 28.74
C PRO A 411 55.49 17.95 28.22
N VAL A 412 54.55 17.76 29.14
CA VAL A 412 53.11 17.83 28.83
C VAL A 412 52.76 19.19 28.25
N GLY A 413 51.99 19.20 27.17
CA GLY A 413 51.55 20.42 26.53
C GLY A 413 51.28 20.28 25.04
N THR A 414 50.92 21.40 24.43
CA THR A 414 50.64 21.51 23.00
C THR A 414 51.93 21.72 22.20
N TYR A 415 52.05 20.95 21.13
CA TYR A 415 53.08 21.01 20.10
C TYR A 415 52.41 21.20 18.74
N TYR A 416 53.19 21.55 17.73
CA TYR A 416 52.72 21.77 16.37
C TYR A 416 53.45 20.85 15.43
N TYR A 417 52.78 20.26 14.44
CA TYR A 417 53.44 19.42 13.45
C TYR A 417 53.38 20.06 12.07
N VAL A 418 54.36 19.70 11.25
CA VAL A 418 54.39 19.87 9.80
C VAL A 418 54.68 18.50 9.22
N LEU A 419 53.75 17.97 8.44
CA LEU A 419 53.85 16.68 7.76
C LEU A 419 53.90 16.93 6.25
N ASP A 420 55.07 16.73 5.66
CA ASP A 420 55.26 16.72 4.21
C ASP A 420 55.20 15.26 3.73
N LEU A 421 54.29 14.95 2.82
CA LEU A 421 54.10 13.59 2.30
C LEU A 421 55.07 13.24 1.16
N ALA A 422 55.85 14.22 0.69
CA ALA A 422 56.74 14.12 -0.47
C ALA A 422 56.01 13.71 -1.77
N ASP A 423 54.71 13.99 -1.87
CA ASP A 423 53.85 13.75 -3.03
C ASP A 423 53.68 15.01 -3.91
N GLY A 424 54.24 16.14 -3.48
CA GLY A 424 54.19 17.43 -4.17
C GLY A 424 53.03 18.34 -3.74
N GLN A 425 52.17 17.90 -2.81
CA GLN A 425 51.14 18.73 -2.20
C GLN A 425 51.71 19.63 -1.10
N GLU A 426 50.92 20.63 -0.68
CA GLU A 426 51.26 21.47 0.48
C GLU A 426 51.33 20.62 1.76
N PRO A 427 52.34 20.83 2.63
CA PRO A 427 52.47 20.07 3.88
C PRO A 427 51.26 20.25 4.79
N LYS A 428 50.80 19.15 5.42
CA LYS A 428 49.75 19.19 6.43
C LYS A 428 50.31 19.77 7.72
N VAL A 429 49.62 20.76 8.29
CA VAL A 429 50.03 21.42 9.54
C VAL A 429 48.92 21.36 10.57
N GLY A 430 49.29 21.23 11.84
CA GLY A 430 48.32 21.15 12.92
C GLY A 430 48.99 21.17 14.29
N TRP A 431 48.24 20.74 15.29
CA TRP A 431 48.71 20.66 16.67
C TRP A 431 48.52 19.26 17.22
N ILE A 432 49.40 18.88 18.14
CA ILE A 432 49.25 17.66 18.96
C ILE A 432 49.38 18.04 20.43
N TYR A 433 48.69 17.32 21.28
CA TYR A 433 48.77 17.44 22.73
C TYR A 433 49.40 16.18 23.30
N ILE A 434 50.50 16.37 24.02
CA ILE A 434 51.14 15.28 24.75
C ILE A 434 50.60 15.31 26.17
N ASN A 435 49.88 14.26 26.55
CA ASN A 435 49.35 14.06 27.90
C ASN A 435 50.11 12.94 28.62
N ARG A 436 49.87 12.73 29.92
CA ARG A 436 50.51 11.63 30.68
C ARG A 436 49.54 10.93 31.61
#